data_AF-A0A2V6E8Y8-F1
#
_entry.id   AF-A0A2V6E8Y8-F1
#
_cell.length_a   1.000
_cell.length_b   1.000
_cell.length_c   1.000
_cell.angle_alpha   90.00
_cell.angle_beta   90.00
_cell.angle_gamma   90.00
#
_symmetry.space_group_name_H-M   'P 1'
#
loop_
_entity.id
_entity.type
_entity.pdbx_description
1 polymer ?
#
loop_
_entity_poly.entity_id
_entity_poly.type
_entity_poly.pdbx_seq_one_letter_code
_entity_poly.pdbx_strand_id
1 'polypeptide(L)'
;PFKLRFVANFAEHSHATAAVLKAFEQLARFPEHAAFAYRGIQRQSQQTGEVSAQLAAAEKISALAPDDPDAAAQLAYLNLLLETDVEANLAMAKKLAEKYPNRLSFRVTAALGYLRHHAAGSALAQFKAPAPIDWKRAQPAWRAVYAAVLLANDRNDEAREMIATIPLDRLSPEERALLEPSQEAR
;
A
#
# COMPACT_ATOMS: atom_id res chain seq x y z
N PRO A 1 12.64 21.75 17.57
CA PRO A 1 12.19 20.34 17.60
C PRO A 1 10.79 20.13 18.21
N PHE A 2 10.56 20.44 19.50
CA PHE A 2 9.26 20.25 20.16
C PHE A 2 8.11 21.07 19.54
N LYS A 3 8.36 22.34 19.21
CA LYS A 3 7.36 23.19 18.53
C LYS A 3 6.98 22.66 17.14
N LEU A 4 7.93 22.07 16.39
CA LEU A 4 7.65 21.46 15.08
C LEU A 4 6.82 20.19 15.21
N ARG A 5 7.09 19.35 16.22
CA ARG A 5 6.27 18.16 16.51
C ARG A 5 4.85 18.52 16.92
N PHE A 6 4.69 19.57 17.72
CA PHE A 6 3.37 20.10 18.09
C PHE A 6 2.63 20.65 16.87
N VAL A 7 3.28 21.45 16.04
CA VAL A 7 2.68 22.01 14.80
C VAL A 7 2.30 20.92 13.81
N ALA A 8 3.13 19.89 13.62
CA ALA A 8 2.80 18.78 12.73
C ALA A 8 1.56 18.00 13.20
N ASN A 9 1.50 17.64 14.49
CA ASN A 9 0.33 16.97 15.06
C ASN A 9 -0.92 17.88 15.02
N PHE A 10 -0.79 19.16 15.33
CA PHE A 10 -1.90 20.11 15.31
C PHE A 10 -2.43 20.34 13.89
N ALA A 11 -1.55 20.46 12.91
CA ALA A 11 -1.93 20.62 11.51
C ALA A 11 -2.58 19.35 10.94
N GLU A 12 -2.18 18.14 11.40
CA GLU A 12 -2.82 16.85 11.05
C GLU A 12 -4.30 16.84 11.51
N HIS A 13 -4.62 17.50 12.63
CA HIS A 13 -5.98 17.69 13.13
C HIS A 13 -6.74 18.86 12.46
N SER A 14 -6.04 19.73 11.73
CA SER A 14 -6.59 20.97 11.18
C SER A 14 -6.89 20.89 9.67
N HIS A 15 -6.70 19.72 9.04
CA HIS A 15 -6.84 19.49 7.59
C HIS A 15 -6.01 20.43 6.69
N ALA A 16 -4.98 21.09 7.24
CA ALA A 16 -4.06 21.95 6.50
C ALA A 16 -2.92 21.12 5.88
N THR A 17 -3.27 20.28 4.90
CA THR A 17 -2.43 19.22 4.32
C THR A 17 -1.04 19.70 3.87
N ALA A 18 -0.95 20.85 3.20
CA ALA A 18 0.34 21.41 2.75
C ALA A 18 1.24 21.87 3.91
N ALA A 19 0.66 22.37 5.01
CA ALA A 19 1.41 22.79 6.19
C ALA A 19 1.93 21.59 7.00
N VAL A 20 1.17 20.49 7.03
CA VAL A 20 1.57 19.22 7.65
C VAL A 20 2.79 18.63 6.97
N LEU A 21 2.75 18.49 5.64
CA LEU A 21 3.86 17.93 4.87
C LEU A 21 5.14 18.75 5.07
N LYS A 22 5.05 20.07 4.92
CA LYS A 22 6.20 20.97 5.14
C LYS A 22 6.77 20.88 6.56
N ALA A 23 5.90 20.74 7.57
CA ALA A 23 6.35 20.59 8.95
C ALA A 23 7.08 19.25 9.18
N PHE A 24 6.57 18.15 8.61
CA PHE A 24 7.25 16.86 8.68
C PHE A 24 8.55 16.85 7.87
N GLU A 25 8.59 17.44 6.67
CA GLU A 25 9.83 17.57 5.89
C GLU A 25 10.91 18.33 6.65
N GLN A 26 10.55 19.43 7.33
CA GLN A 26 11.49 20.16 8.19
C GLN A 26 11.94 19.32 9.38
N LEU A 27 11.03 18.56 10.00
CA LEU A 27 11.33 17.68 11.12
C LEU A 27 12.24 16.51 10.69
N ALA A 28 12.10 16.02 9.46
CA ALA A 28 12.89 14.93 8.91
C ALA A 28 14.37 15.28 8.71
N ARG A 29 14.72 16.57 8.70
CA ARG A 29 16.11 17.05 8.67
C ARG A 29 16.86 16.78 9.98
N PHE A 30 16.15 16.45 11.06
CA PHE A 30 16.73 16.07 12.34
C PHE A 30 16.73 14.54 12.46
N PRO A 31 17.91 13.86 12.45
CA PRO A 31 17.99 12.40 12.40
C PRO A 31 17.19 11.69 13.50
N GLU A 32 17.17 12.23 14.72
CA GLU A 32 16.43 11.72 15.88
C GLU A 32 14.90 11.78 15.72
N HIS A 33 14.40 12.50 14.71
CA HIS A 33 12.99 12.67 14.42
C HIS A 33 12.59 12.17 13.03
N ALA A 34 13.55 11.80 12.19
CA ALA A 34 13.34 11.41 10.80
C ALA A 34 12.33 10.25 10.66
N ALA A 35 12.48 9.18 11.44
CA ALA A 35 11.57 8.04 11.39
C ALA A 35 10.11 8.42 11.73
N PHE A 36 9.92 9.28 12.74
CA PHE A 36 8.59 9.80 13.10
C PHE A 36 8.02 10.69 11.98
N ALA A 37 8.86 11.57 11.43
CA ALA A 37 8.46 12.50 10.39
C ALA A 37 8.02 11.79 9.10
N TYR A 38 8.81 10.83 8.60
CA TYR A 38 8.46 10.07 7.40
C TYR A 38 7.20 9.22 7.60
N ARG A 39 6.98 8.64 8.79
CA ARG A 39 5.70 7.97 9.10
C ARG A 39 4.51 8.95 9.09
N GLY A 40 4.73 10.20 9.49
CA GLY A 40 3.74 11.27 9.39
C GLY A 40 3.41 11.62 7.93
N ILE A 41 4.43 11.81 7.09
CA ILE A 41 4.28 12.04 5.65
C ILE A 41 3.51 10.89 5.01
N GLN A 42 3.88 9.64 5.30
CA GLN A 42 3.20 8.46 4.75
C GLN A 42 1.71 8.47 5.07
N ARG A 43 1.31 8.69 6.34
CA ARG A 43 -0.12 8.76 6.72
C ARG A 43 -0.86 9.88 5.98
N GLN A 44 -0.25 11.06 5.87
CA GLN A 44 -0.85 12.18 5.17
C GLN A 44 -1.04 11.89 3.68
N SER A 45 -0.02 11.33 3.02
CA SER A 45 -0.05 10.97 1.60
C SER A 45 -1.00 9.80 1.29
N GLN A 46 -1.25 8.90 2.25
CA GLN A 46 -2.29 7.88 2.14
C GLN A 46 -3.70 8.50 2.18
N GLN A 47 -3.91 9.56 2.95
CA GLN A 47 -5.20 10.26 2.97
C GLN A 47 -5.48 11.05 1.69
N THR A 48 -4.43 11.58 1.05
CA THR A 48 -4.58 12.34 -0.21
C THR A 48 -4.51 11.47 -1.46
N GLY A 49 -4.10 10.20 -1.33
CA GLY A 49 -3.92 9.29 -2.47
C GLY A 49 -2.69 9.61 -3.33
N GLU A 50 -1.72 10.37 -2.83
CA GLU A 50 -0.50 10.73 -3.57
C GLU A 50 0.56 9.62 -3.46
N VAL A 51 0.55 8.67 -4.39
CA VAL A 51 1.45 7.50 -4.37
C VAL A 51 2.92 7.87 -4.48
N SER A 52 3.27 8.90 -5.26
CA SER A 52 4.67 9.37 -5.38
C SER A 52 5.22 9.89 -4.04
N ALA A 53 4.42 10.64 -3.29
CA ALA A 53 4.77 11.12 -1.96
C ALA A 53 4.86 9.95 -0.95
N GLN A 54 3.96 8.96 -1.05
CA GLN A 54 4.03 7.73 -0.26
C GLN A 54 5.33 6.97 -0.53
N LEU A 55 5.73 6.85 -1.81
CA LEU A 55 6.94 6.12 -2.21
C LEU A 55 8.18 6.78 -1.64
N ALA A 56 8.33 8.10 -1.83
CA ALA A 56 9.45 8.85 -1.30
C ALA A 56 9.57 8.70 0.23
N ALA A 57 8.47 8.71 0.97
CA ALA A 57 8.48 8.46 2.41
C ALA A 57 8.87 7.00 2.75
N ALA A 58 8.32 6.02 2.03
CA ALA A 58 8.60 4.60 2.25
C ALA A 58 10.07 4.25 2.00
N GLU A 59 10.70 4.81 0.97
CA GLU A 59 12.14 4.64 0.71
C GLU A 59 12.98 5.11 1.91
N LYS A 60 12.65 6.29 2.46
CA LYS A 60 13.36 6.83 3.62
C LYS A 60 13.13 6.00 4.88
N ILE A 61 11.92 5.51 5.09
CA ILE A 61 11.61 4.61 6.22
C ILE A 61 12.40 3.30 6.08
N SER A 62 12.40 2.70 4.88
CA SER A 62 13.13 1.45 4.63
C SER A 62 14.65 1.62 4.78
N ALA A 63 15.20 2.77 4.40
CA ALA A 63 16.61 3.07 4.60
C ALA A 63 16.98 3.26 6.09
N LEU A 64 16.07 3.82 6.89
CA LEU A 64 16.27 4.00 8.34
C LEU A 64 16.04 2.72 9.14
N ALA A 65 15.23 1.79 8.62
CA ALA A 65 14.87 0.54 9.28
C ALA A 65 14.93 -0.64 8.29
N PRO A 66 16.13 -1.04 7.83
CA PRO A 66 16.29 -2.06 6.78
C PRO A 66 15.78 -3.45 7.20
N ASP A 67 15.73 -3.72 8.50
CA ASP A 67 15.25 -5.00 9.05
C ASP A 67 13.74 -4.98 9.40
N ASP A 68 13.03 -3.86 9.18
CA ASP A 68 11.60 -3.74 9.44
C ASP A 68 10.79 -4.36 8.29
N PRO A 69 10.12 -5.52 8.51
CA PRO A 69 9.36 -6.18 7.45
C PRO A 69 8.13 -5.38 7.01
N ASP A 70 7.55 -4.54 7.87
CA ASP A 70 6.41 -3.69 7.50
C ASP A 70 6.88 -2.54 6.59
N ALA A 71 8.06 -1.98 6.83
CA ALA A 71 8.68 -0.98 5.95
C ALA A 71 8.99 -1.57 4.56
N ALA A 72 9.61 -2.76 4.53
CA ALA A 72 9.92 -3.46 3.28
C ALA A 72 8.65 -3.81 2.49
N ALA A 73 7.59 -4.27 3.15
CA ALA A 73 6.32 -4.59 2.50
C ALA A 73 5.62 -3.35 1.92
N GLN A 74 5.64 -2.22 2.64
CA GLN A 74 5.05 -0.97 2.15
C GLN A 74 5.79 -0.44 0.93
N LEU A 75 7.13 -0.45 0.95
CA LEU A 75 7.93 -0.03 -0.20
C LEU A 75 7.65 -0.93 -1.41
N ALA A 76 7.64 -2.25 -1.22
CA ALA A 76 7.31 -3.20 -2.28
C ALA A 76 5.90 -2.99 -2.83
N TYR A 77 4.91 -2.72 -1.98
CA TYR A 77 3.54 -2.45 -2.43
C TYR A 77 3.45 -1.24 -3.35
N LEU A 78 4.10 -0.13 -2.99
CA LEU A 78 4.09 1.10 -3.78
C LEU A 78 4.86 0.93 -5.10
N ASN A 79 6.01 0.26 -5.07
CA ASN A 79 6.74 -0.08 -6.30
C ASN A 79 5.90 -0.95 -7.24
N LEU A 80 5.17 -1.94 -6.71
CA LEU A 80 4.33 -2.82 -7.52
C LEU A 80 3.08 -2.11 -8.06
N LEU A 81 2.52 -1.14 -7.34
CA LEU A 81 1.45 -0.29 -7.88
C LEU A 81 1.96 0.49 -9.10
N LEU A 82 3.18 1.01 -9.02
CA LEU A 82 3.87 1.76 -10.06
C LEU A 82 4.63 0.88 -11.08
N GLU A 83 4.48 -0.44 -11.00
CA GLU A 83 5.15 -1.42 -11.89
C GLU A 83 6.68 -1.27 -11.97
N THR A 84 7.30 -0.79 -10.89
CA THR A 84 8.75 -0.61 -10.77
C THR A 84 9.40 -1.87 -10.21
N ASP A 85 10.45 -2.37 -10.88
CA ASP A 85 11.23 -3.55 -10.48
C ASP A 85 10.35 -4.72 -10.02
N VAL A 86 9.34 -5.08 -10.83
CA VAL A 86 8.28 -6.04 -10.47
C VAL A 86 8.84 -7.35 -9.94
N GLU A 87 9.86 -7.92 -10.60
CA GLU A 87 10.46 -9.19 -10.20
C GLU A 87 11.09 -9.13 -8.80
N ALA A 88 11.88 -8.09 -8.53
CA ALA A 88 12.56 -7.92 -7.25
C ALA A 88 11.55 -7.68 -6.11
N ASN A 89 10.55 -6.82 -6.35
CA ASN A 89 9.52 -6.52 -5.37
C ASN A 89 8.59 -7.72 -5.12
N LEU A 90 8.25 -8.51 -6.14
CA LEU A 90 7.53 -9.77 -5.98
C LEU A 90 8.35 -10.79 -5.17
N ALA A 91 9.63 -10.96 -5.47
CA ALA A 91 10.49 -11.88 -4.72
C ALA A 91 10.55 -11.53 -3.23
N MET A 92 10.68 -10.25 -2.90
CA MET A 92 10.63 -9.75 -1.52
C MET A 92 9.25 -10.02 -0.89
N ALA A 93 8.17 -9.68 -1.58
CA ALA A 93 6.81 -9.83 -1.06
C ALA A 93 6.48 -11.31 -0.78
N LYS A 94 6.88 -12.23 -1.66
CA LYS A 94 6.74 -13.68 -1.46
C LYS A 94 7.45 -14.13 -0.18
N LYS A 95 8.71 -13.73 0.00
CA LYS A 95 9.50 -14.07 1.19
C LYS A 95 8.82 -13.61 2.48
N LEU A 96 8.22 -12.41 2.48
CA LEU A 96 7.49 -11.88 3.63
C LEU A 96 6.18 -12.64 3.88
N ALA A 97 5.41 -12.95 2.84
CA ALA A 97 4.17 -13.71 2.95
C ALA A 97 4.42 -15.15 3.44
N GLU A 98 5.49 -15.81 2.99
CA GLU A 98 5.91 -17.14 3.44
C GLU A 98 6.39 -17.12 4.90
N LYS A 99 7.17 -16.10 5.28
CA LYS A 99 7.69 -15.96 6.64
C LYS A 99 6.59 -15.61 7.65
N TYR A 100 5.57 -14.85 7.24
CA TYR A 100 4.49 -14.40 8.11
C TYR A 100 3.11 -14.64 7.46
N PRO A 101 2.67 -15.90 7.33
CA PRO A 101 1.45 -16.27 6.57
C PRO A 101 0.14 -15.73 7.17
N ASN A 102 0.16 -15.30 8.43
CA ASN A 102 -0.99 -14.69 9.10
C ASN A 102 -1.08 -13.16 8.89
N ARG A 103 -0.08 -12.53 8.25
CA ARG A 103 -0.07 -11.09 7.97
C ARG A 103 -0.70 -10.84 6.60
N LEU A 104 -1.97 -10.41 6.62
CA LEU A 104 -2.71 -10.13 5.39
C LEU A 104 -2.03 -9.07 4.51
N SER A 105 -1.43 -8.03 5.10
CA SER A 105 -0.71 -7.00 4.35
C SER A 105 0.37 -7.59 3.42
N PHE A 106 1.17 -8.53 3.91
CA PHE A 106 2.25 -9.14 3.11
C PHE A 106 1.70 -10.03 2.00
N ARG A 107 0.62 -10.74 2.29
CA ARG A 107 -0.07 -11.58 1.31
C ARG A 107 -0.72 -10.74 0.21
N VAL A 108 -1.31 -9.59 0.56
CA VAL A 108 -1.84 -8.63 -0.41
C VAL A 108 -0.72 -8.08 -1.30
N THR A 109 0.42 -7.70 -0.73
CA THR A 109 1.57 -7.23 -1.52
C THR A 109 2.08 -8.33 -2.46
N ALA A 110 2.18 -9.57 -2.00
CA ALA A 110 2.55 -10.70 -2.85
C ALA A 110 1.53 -10.94 -3.96
N ALA A 111 0.23 -10.84 -3.66
CA ALA A 111 -0.83 -10.98 -4.65
C ALA A 111 -0.75 -9.91 -5.74
N LEU A 112 -0.51 -8.66 -5.37
CA LEU A 112 -0.28 -7.57 -6.32
C LEU A 112 0.94 -7.86 -7.20
N GLY A 113 2.04 -8.33 -6.62
CA GLY A 113 3.23 -8.71 -7.39
C GLY A 113 2.94 -9.84 -8.38
N TYR A 114 2.17 -10.86 -7.97
CA TYR A 114 1.75 -11.92 -8.89
C TYR A 114 0.85 -11.41 -10.01
N LEU A 115 -0.03 -10.45 -9.75
CA LEU A 115 -0.84 -9.80 -10.79
C LEU A 115 0.04 -9.08 -11.82
N ARG A 116 1.00 -8.27 -11.35
CA ARG A 116 1.96 -7.58 -12.25
C ARG A 116 2.85 -8.54 -13.02
N HIS A 117 3.01 -9.77 -12.53
CA HIS A 117 3.74 -10.84 -13.19
C HIS A 117 2.82 -11.81 -13.97
N HIS A 118 1.57 -11.41 -14.25
CA HIS A 118 0.57 -12.17 -15.00
C HIS A 118 0.28 -13.59 -14.44
N ALA A 119 0.51 -13.80 -13.15
CA ALA A 119 0.34 -15.07 -12.46
C ALA A 119 -0.93 -15.06 -11.60
N ALA A 120 -2.09 -14.87 -12.24
CA ALA A 120 -3.38 -14.66 -11.57
C ALA A 120 -3.76 -15.79 -10.57
N GLY A 121 -3.50 -17.06 -10.91
CA GLY A 121 -3.78 -18.19 -10.02
C GLY A 121 -2.94 -18.16 -8.74
N SER A 122 -1.67 -17.75 -8.84
CA SER A 122 -0.78 -17.57 -7.69
C SER A 122 -1.19 -16.36 -6.84
N ALA A 123 -1.68 -15.30 -7.48
CA ALA A 123 -2.26 -14.15 -6.79
C ALA A 123 -3.49 -14.56 -5.96
N LEU A 124 -4.39 -15.36 -6.54
CA LEU A 124 -5.57 -15.86 -5.84
C LEU A 124 -5.22 -16.81 -4.69
N ALA A 125 -4.17 -17.62 -4.85
CA ALA A 125 -3.67 -18.49 -3.79
C ALA A 125 -3.25 -17.71 -2.54
N GLN A 126 -2.77 -16.46 -2.68
CA GLN A 126 -2.43 -15.61 -1.53
C GLN A 126 -3.62 -15.26 -0.64
N PHE A 127 -4.86 -15.47 -1.08
CA PHE A 127 -6.05 -15.22 -0.26
C PHE A 127 -6.69 -16.50 0.30
N LYS A 128 -6.11 -17.67 0.01
CA LYS A 128 -6.52 -18.94 0.63
C LYS A 128 -6.00 -18.99 2.07
N ALA A 129 -6.79 -19.59 2.96
CA ALA A 129 -6.56 -19.60 4.41
C ALA A 129 -5.13 -20.07 4.79
N PRO A 130 -4.64 -19.65 5.97
CA PRO A 130 -5.01 -20.41 7.16
C PRO A 130 -6.11 -19.76 8.01
N ALA A 131 -6.36 -18.45 7.87
CA ALA A 131 -7.42 -17.75 8.60
C ALA A 131 -8.44 -17.08 7.63
N PRO A 132 -9.73 -17.05 7.97
CA PRO A 132 -10.73 -16.26 7.25
C PRO A 132 -10.38 -14.76 7.28
N ILE A 133 -10.60 -14.08 6.16
CA ILE A 133 -10.36 -12.64 6.03
C ILE A 133 -11.65 -11.89 6.32
N ASP A 134 -11.63 -10.98 7.31
CA ASP A 134 -12.72 -10.04 7.54
C ASP A 134 -12.59 -8.85 6.58
N TRP A 135 -13.17 -9.00 5.39
CA TRP A 135 -13.12 -7.97 4.35
C TRP A 135 -13.82 -6.66 4.75
N LYS A 136 -14.78 -6.67 5.68
CA LYS A 136 -15.45 -5.45 6.14
C LYS A 136 -14.50 -4.53 6.90
N ARG A 137 -13.49 -5.11 7.56
CA ARG A 137 -12.45 -4.36 8.30
C ARG A 137 -11.17 -4.15 7.50
N ALA A 138 -11.04 -4.79 6.34
CA ALA A 138 -9.87 -4.65 5.48
C ALA A 138 -9.79 -3.25 4.85
N GLN A 139 -8.56 -2.78 4.63
CA GLN A 139 -8.32 -1.49 3.99
C GLN A 139 -8.94 -1.46 2.58
N PRO A 140 -9.46 -0.31 2.10
CA PRO A 140 -9.97 -0.17 0.74
C PRO A 140 -8.98 -0.65 -0.33
N ALA A 141 -7.71 -0.26 -0.21
CA ALA A 141 -6.63 -0.67 -1.12
C ALA A 141 -6.47 -2.19 -1.21
N TRP A 142 -6.57 -2.91 -0.09
CA TRP A 142 -6.43 -4.38 -0.07
C TRP A 142 -7.63 -5.07 -0.73
N ARG A 143 -8.83 -4.51 -0.54
CA ARG A 143 -10.02 -4.96 -1.24
C ARG A 143 -9.93 -4.71 -2.74
N ALA A 144 -9.31 -3.59 -3.16
CA ALA A 144 -9.07 -3.30 -4.56
C ALA A 144 -8.14 -4.33 -5.21
N VAL A 145 -7.02 -4.67 -4.54
CA VAL A 145 -6.13 -5.75 -5.00
C VAL A 145 -6.87 -7.09 -5.07
N TYR A 146 -7.67 -7.42 -4.06
CA TYR A 146 -8.43 -8.68 -4.08
C TYR A 146 -9.47 -8.73 -5.21
N ALA A 147 -10.19 -7.63 -5.45
CA ALA A 147 -11.10 -7.50 -6.58
C ALA A 147 -10.37 -7.66 -7.93
N ALA A 148 -9.21 -7.03 -8.10
CA ALA A 148 -8.37 -7.20 -9.28
C ALA A 148 -7.92 -8.65 -9.48
N VAL A 149 -7.59 -9.35 -8.38
CA VAL A 149 -7.28 -10.78 -8.41
C VAL A 149 -8.49 -11.62 -8.83
N LEU A 150 -9.68 -11.29 -8.37
CA LEU A 150 -10.90 -11.97 -8.80
C LEU A 150 -11.17 -11.76 -10.30
N LEU A 151 -11.03 -10.52 -10.80
CA LEU A 151 -11.17 -10.20 -12.23
C LEU A 151 -10.17 -10.97 -13.08
N ALA A 152 -8.89 -11.00 -12.68
CA ALA A 152 -7.84 -11.71 -13.40
C ALA A 152 -7.99 -13.25 -13.41
N ASN A 153 -8.89 -13.80 -12.58
CA ASN A 153 -9.25 -15.22 -12.55
C ASN A 153 -10.68 -15.47 -13.07
N ASP A 154 -11.26 -14.55 -13.84
CA ASP A 154 -12.61 -14.64 -14.42
C ASP A 154 -13.76 -14.76 -13.38
N ARG A 155 -13.50 -14.44 -12.12
CA ARG A 155 -14.50 -14.47 -11.03
C ARG A 155 -15.28 -13.15 -10.98
N ASN A 156 -15.90 -12.81 -12.11
CA ASN A 156 -16.48 -11.50 -12.38
C ASN A 156 -17.65 -11.09 -11.48
N ASP A 157 -18.48 -12.05 -11.04
CA ASP A 157 -19.59 -11.76 -10.13
C ASP A 157 -19.07 -11.40 -8.73
N GLU A 158 -18.16 -12.21 -8.18
CA GLU A 158 -17.53 -11.96 -6.88
C GLU A 158 -16.70 -10.67 -6.88
N ALA A 159 -16.01 -10.39 -7.99
CA ALA A 159 -15.29 -9.14 -8.16
C ALA A 159 -16.23 -7.93 -8.08
N ARG A 160 -17.37 -7.97 -8.77
CA ARG A 160 -18.38 -6.90 -8.75
C ARG A 160 -18.95 -6.69 -7.35
N GLU A 161 -19.26 -7.76 -6.63
CA GLU A 161 -19.71 -7.68 -5.24
C GLU A 161 -18.66 -7.05 -4.34
N MET A 162 -17.38 -7.44 -4.48
CA MET A 162 -16.29 -6.84 -3.71
C MET A 162 -16.11 -5.36 -4.02
N ILE A 163 -16.07 -4.98 -5.31
CA ILE A 163 -15.92 -3.61 -5.79
C ILE A 163 -17.01 -2.69 -5.22
N ALA A 164 -18.26 -3.18 -5.17
CA ALA A 164 -19.38 -2.42 -4.62
C ALA A 164 -19.19 -2.01 -3.14
N THR A 165 -18.31 -2.68 -2.40
CA THR A 165 -18.02 -2.34 -1.00
C THR A 165 -16.92 -1.29 -0.84
N ILE A 166 -16.16 -0.98 -1.90
CA ILE A 166 -14.94 -0.18 -1.83
C ILE A 166 -15.28 1.32 -1.90
N PRO A 167 -14.88 2.13 -0.91
CA PRO A 167 -14.97 3.58 -1.02
C PRO A 167 -13.89 4.07 -1.99
N LEU A 168 -14.26 4.27 -3.26
CA LEU A 168 -13.32 4.62 -4.35
C LEU A 168 -12.63 5.97 -4.14
N ASP A 169 -13.28 6.89 -3.41
CA ASP A 169 -12.72 8.19 -3.00
C ASP A 169 -11.49 8.05 -2.09
N ARG A 170 -11.33 6.88 -1.44
CA ARG A 170 -10.19 6.57 -0.56
C ARG A 170 -9.09 5.76 -1.24
N LEU A 171 -9.21 5.53 -2.55
CA LEU A 171 -8.17 4.90 -3.36
C LEU A 171 -7.34 5.96 -4.08
N SER A 172 -6.06 5.67 -4.25
CA SER A 172 -5.22 6.43 -5.20
C SER A 172 -5.67 6.14 -6.65
N PRO A 173 -5.29 6.99 -7.63
CA PRO A 173 -5.52 6.71 -9.04
C PRO A 173 -4.96 5.34 -9.48
N GLU A 174 -3.77 4.98 -9.02
CA GLU A 174 -3.09 3.71 -9.34
C GLU A 174 -3.84 2.51 -8.76
N GLU A 175 -4.39 2.63 -7.54
CA GLU A 175 -5.21 1.58 -6.93
C GLU A 175 -6.56 1.43 -7.63
N ARG A 176 -7.16 2.52 -8.12
CA ARG A 176 -8.39 2.47 -8.92
C ARG A 176 -8.16 1.80 -10.27
N ALA A 177 -7.01 2.05 -10.90
CA ALA A 177 -6.66 1.45 -12.18
C ALA A 177 -6.62 -0.08 -12.11
N LEU A 178 -6.38 -0.68 -10.94
CA LEU A 178 -6.46 -2.13 -10.74
C LEU A 178 -7.86 -2.71 -10.97
N LEU A 179 -8.91 -1.89 -10.85
CA LEU A 179 -10.31 -2.30 -10.99
C LEU A 179 -10.82 -2.15 -12.42
N GLU A 180 -10.05 -1.51 -13.29
CA GLU A 180 -10.41 -1.35 -14.69
C GLU A 180 -10.11 -2.66 -15.44
N PRO A 181 -10.92 -3.06 -16.44
CA PRO A 181 -10.61 -4.20 -17.27
C PRO A 181 -9.26 -3.97 -17.95
N SER A 182 -8.34 -4.91 -17.80
CA SER A 182 -7.06 -4.91 -18.52
C SER A 182 -7.36 -4.71 -20.01
N GLN A 183 -6.85 -3.64 -20.63
CA GLN A 183 -7.13 -3.34 -22.05
C GLN A 183 -6.55 -4.38 -23.03
N GLU A 184 -5.85 -5.40 -22.52
CA GLU A 184 -5.30 -6.51 -23.30
C GLU A 184 -6.29 -7.68 -23.38
N ALA A 185 -7.40 -7.42 -24.06
CA ALA A 185 -8.25 -8.46 -24.65
C ALA A 185 -8.79 -7.94 -25.99
N ARG A 186 -7.88 -7.77 -26.95
CA ARG A 186 -8.19 -7.68 -28.38
C ARG A 186 -7.12 -8.39 -29.19
#